data_AF-A0A423WP66-F1
#
_entry.id   AF-A0A423WP66-F1
#
_cell.length_a   1.000
_cell.length_b   1.000
_cell.length_c   1.000
_cell.angle_alpha   90.00
_cell.angle_beta   90.00
_cell.angle_gamma   90.00
#
_symmetry.space_group_name_H-M   'P 1'
#
loop_
_entity.id
_entity.type
_entity.pdbx_description
1 polymer ?
#
loop_
_entity_poly.entity_id
_entity_poly.type
_entity_poly.pdbx_seq_one_letter_code
_entity_poly.pdbx_strand_id
1 'polypeptide(L)'
;MSEDAKCAHASVQDPLWHSPQPVTYAFFEELQKQKKCVHDLVSAGDGAPRARVFKPKDQHCGIWKASEENNEHRRCSASFGDAGTTASVSCFGNLIQMNQFLGAGQSGMFAMDDSSVPEPYYVCERAEQLDSMAKVSDDYQYTHSGLRLRDDDLYPKDFPWVAPKVKWVNWRWPRYEWETARNPNLKVISQWLVHNDVVLHQLVLENYEKEPIKGINIQPGLTDDIHIRDQNHLDSRACECPIGTHESTFPAPHNYGRVTIYALRDPGQLETATSTEPPEGDKDTRSAKNAQSVAAVVALFVNGSGVQLDFDDSLLEYNIDPVANDVPGTLEFIMAYKLIVVPEHNTMGWKDFLFDAQSINVNELLRLETGKLWGHSHQTSTSLLDLGLSKVCLGHTSGAQEPNEATSSGPSSDKANSAHKPPTESAGPDELAEYLVWRHLEFILSVCAIPIKPPRLWTEAEDTSAAGDRLVALTCGDMSGHRVCTSAS
;
A
#
# COMPACT_ATOMS: atom_id res chain seq x y z
N MET A 1 -34.44 -15.12 54.22
CA MET A 1 -35.60 -14.25 53.93
C MET A 1 -35.16 -13.33 52.82
N SER A 2 -35.79 -13.49 51.66
CA SER A 2 -35.47 -12.82 50.40
C SER A 2 -35.98 -11.38 50.40
N GLU A 3 -35.22 -10.48 49.79
CA GLU A 3 -35.74 -9.20 49.30
C GLU A 3 -35.46 -9.12 47.80
N ASP A 4 -36.56 -9.11 47.05
CA ASP A 4 -36.63 -9.05 45.60
C ASP A 4 -36.36 -7.60 45.13
N ALA A 5 -35.21 -7.37 44.49
CA ALA A 5 -34.98 -6.16 43.72
C ALA A 5 -35.45 -6.37 42.27
N LYS A 6 -36.67 -5.92 41.96
CA LYS A 6 -37.21 -5.83 40.60
C LYS A 6 -36.54 -4.66 39.86
N CYS A 7 -35.56 -4.96 39.00
CA CYS A 7 -35.16 -4.04 37.93
C CYS A 7 -36.23 -4.04 36.84
N ALA A 8 -36.88 -2.89 36.63
CA ALA A 8 -37.78 -2.67 35.52
C ALA A 8 -36.94 -2.49 34.23
N HIS A 9 -37.02 -3.46 33.32
CA HIS A 9 -36.57 -3.28 31.94
C HIS A 9 -37.54 -2.35 31.22
N ALA A 10 -37.12 -1.10 31.02
CA ALA A 10 -37.75 -0.23 30.04
C ALA A 10 -37.40 -0.76 28.65
N SER A 11 -38.42 -1.22 27.92
CA SER A 11 -38.37 -1.51 26.49
C SER A 11 -38.05 -0.22 25.74
N VAL A 12 -36.77 0.01 25.44
CA VAL A 12 -36.35 1.02 24.47
C VAL A 12 -36.85 0.55 23.11
N GLN A 13 -37.74 1.34 22.49
CA GLN A 13 -38.11 1.12 21.10
C GLN A 13 -36.86 1.39 20.25
N ASP A 14 -36.40 0.37 19.53
CA ASP A 14 -35.32 0.51 18.56
C ASP A 14 -35.69 1.64 17.57
N PRO A 15 -34.86 2.67 17.41
CA PRO A 15 -35.07 3.64 16.35
C PRO A 15 -35.01 2.88 15.01
N LEU A 16 -36.02 3.11 14.17
CA LEU A 16 -36.09 2.63 12.79
C LEU A 16 -34.87 3.17 12.03
N TRP A 17 -33.76 2.44 12.07
CA TRP A 17 -32.61 2.69 11.21
C TRP A 17 -33.03 2.40 9.78
N HIS A 18 -33.15 3.44 8.97
CA HIS A 18 -33.36 3.30 7.55
C HIS A 18 -32.18 2.51 6.96
N SER A 19 -32.49 1.36 6.36
CA SER A 19 -31.54 0.52 5.60
C SER A 19 -30.71 1.39 4.65
N PRO A 20 -29.42 1.07 4.42
CA PRO A 20 -28.53 1.82 3.53
C PRO A 20 -29.23 2.21 2.22
N GLN A 21 -29.08 3.49 1.86
CA GLN A 21 -29.86 4.15 0.82
C GLN A 21 -29.87 3.34 -0.50
N PRO A 22 -31.02 3.17 -1.18
CA PRO A 22 -31.17 2.40 -2.42
C PRO A 22 -30.32 2.91 -3.61
N VAL A 23 -29.66 4.06 -3.46
CA VAL A 23 -28.88 4.73 -4.50
C VAL A 23 -27.60 3.98 -4.86
N THR A 24 -26.91 3.37 -3.87
CA THR A 24 -25.67 2.63 -4.13
C THR A 24 -25.93 1.35 -4.92
N TYR A 25 -26.99 0.61 -4.59
CA TYR A 25 -27.38 -0.61 -5.32
C TYR A 25 -27.75 -0.33 -6.78
N ALA A 26 -28.55 0.70 -7.04
CA ALA A 26 -28.98 1.04 -8.40
C ALA A 26 -27.80 1.40 -9.31
N PHE A 27 -26.77 2.05 -8.76
CA PHE A 27 -25.55 2.36 -9.50
C PHE A 27 -24.82 1.09 -9.95
N PHE A 28 -24.60 0.12 -9.05
CA PHE A 28 -23.87 -1.10 -9.37
C PHE A 28 -24.64 -2.03 -10.32
N GLU A 29 -25.96 -2.11 -10.20
CA GLU A 29 -26.77 -2.82 -11.19
C GLU A 29 -26.61 -2.22 -12.59
N GLU A 30 -26.48 -0.90 -12.70
CA GLU A 30 -26.26 -0.23 -13.98
C GLU A 30 -24.84 -0.45 -14.51
N LEU A 31 -23.82 -0.49 -13.64
CA LEU A 31 -22.46 -0.84 -14.02
C LEU A 31 -22.39 -2.25 -14.64
N GLN A 32 -23.09 -3.23 -14.05
CA GLN A 32 -23.07 -4.62 -14.53
C GLN A 32 -23.74 -4.81 -15.91
N LYS A 33 -24.58 -3.87 -16.35
CA LYS A 33 -25.22 -3.94 -17.68
C LYS A 33 -24.27 -3.57 -18.82
N GLN A 34 -23.14 -2.93 -18.56
CA GLN A 34 -22.21 -2.44 -19.60
C GLN A 34 -21.24 -3.55 -20.06
N LYS A 35 -21.71 -4.43 -20.96
CA LYS A 35 -21.04 -5.71 -21.23
C LYS A 35 -19.95 -5.77 -22.31
N LYS A 36 -19.77 -4.76 -23.16
CA LYS A 36 -19.18 -5.01 -24.50
C LYS A 36 -17.67 -4.73 -24.69
N CYS A 37 -16.91 -4.26 -23.69
CA CYS A 37 -15.49 -3.88 -23.90
C CYS A 37 -14.51 -4.21 -22.75
N VAL A 38 -14.81 -5.17 -21.88
CA VAL A 38 -13.99 -5.38 -20.65
C VAL A 38 -12.78 -6.27 -20.87
N HIS A 39 -12.90 -7.29 -21.74
CA HIS A 39 -11.81 -8.25 -21.97
C HIS A 39 -10.53 -7.59 -22.49
N ASP A 40 -10.64 -6.62 -23.39
CA ASP A 40 -9.48 -5.94 -24.00
C ASP A 40 -8.72 -5.02 -23.03
N LEU A 41 -9.35 -4.60 -21.91
CA LEU A 41 -8.72 -3.77 -20.89
C LEU A 41 -7.98 -4.61 -19.83
N VAL A 42 -8.43 -5.84 -19.64
CA VAL A 42 -8.04 -6.73 -18.53
C VAL A 42 -7.08 -7.83 -19.00
N SER A 43 -6.96 -8.05 -20.31
CA SER A 43 -5.97 -8.92 -20.94
C SER A 43 -4.87 -8.09 -21.58
N ALA A 44 -3.62 -8.41 -21.26
CA ALA A 44 -2.46 -7.92 -22.00
C ALA A 44 -2.34 -8.62 -23.38
N GLY A 45 -3.38 -8.56 -24.22
CA GLY A 45 -3.43 -9.05 -25.59
C GLY A 45 -2.94 -10.50 -25.83
N ASP A 46 -3.85 -11.42 -26.15
CA ASP A 46 -3.51 -12.80 -26.53
C ASP A 46 -2.44 -12.84 -27.64
N GLY A 47 -1.19 -13.15 -27.27
CA GLY A 47 -0.07 -13.32 -28.20
C GLY A 47 1.13 -12.41 -27.99
N ALA A 48 1.07 -11.41 -27.10
CA ALA A 48 2.28 -10.71 -26.69
C ALA A 48 3.22 -11.69 -25.96
N PRO A 49 4.54 -11.73 -26.29
CA PRO A 49 5.48 -12.54 -25.54
C PRO A 49 5.38 -12.17 -24.06
N ARG A 50 5.11 -13.15 -23.19
CA ARG A 50 5.06 -12.92 -21.75
C ARG A 50 6.32 -12.18 -21.34
N ALA A 51 6.16 -10.99 -20.77
CA ALA A 51 7.27 -10.25 -20.22
C ALA A 51 7.96 -11.18 -19.21
N ARG A 52 9.28 -11.36 -19.33
CA ARG A 52 10.01 -12.22 -18.41
C ARG A 52 9.79 -11.72 -16.98
N VAL A 53 9.86 -12.60 -15.99
CA VAL A 53 9.89 -12.16 -14.58
C VAL A 53 11.11 -11.25 -14.39
N PHE A 54 10.90 -10.11 -13.73
CA PHE A 54 11.99 -9.21 -13.38
C PHE A 54 12.85 -9.84 -12.29
N LYS A 55 14.13 -10.08 -12.64
CA LYS A 55 15.13 -10.61 -11.70
C LYS A 55 16.09 -9.47 -11.33
N PRO A 56 15.87 -8.78 -10.19
CA PRO A 56 16.82 -7.75 -9.76
C PRO A 56 18.18 -8.41 -9.49
N LYS A 57 19.26 -7.72 -9.86
CA LYS A 57 20.60 -8.10 -9.42
C LYS A 57 20.72 -7.79 -7.93
N ASP A 58 21.62 -8.47 -7.23
CA ASP A 58 21.85 -8.21 -5.80
C ASP A 58 22.27 -6.76 -5.54
N GLN A 59 23.00 -6.13 -6.45
CA GLN A 59 23.36 -4.70 -6.37
C GLN A 59 22.15 -3.75 -6.49
N HIS A 60 21.05 -4.20 -7.11
CA HIS A 60 19.81 -3.43 -7.18
C HIS A 60 18.95 -3.61 -5.92
N CYS A 61 19.36 -4.51 -5.02
CA CYS A 61 18.63 -4.82 -3.80
C CYS A 61 19.39 -4.30 -2.60
N GLY A 62 18.74 -3.46 -1.79
CA GLY A 62 19.16 -3.28 -0.40
C GLY A 62 18.94 -4.59 0.35
N ILE A 63 20.01 -5.19 0.88
CA ILE A 63 19.88 -6.36 1.74
C ILE A 63 19.82 -5.86 3.17
N TRP A 64 18.66 -5.99 3.79
CA TRP A 64 18.55 -5.89 5.24
C TRP A 64 19.08 -7.20 5.81
N LYS A 65 20.37 -7.24 6.13
CA LYS A 65 20.94 -8.34 6.89
C LYS A 65 20.43 -8.20 8.32
N ALA A 66 19.26 -8.78 8.60
CA ALA A 66 18.99 -9.24 9.95
C ALA A 66 20.21 -10.08 10.36
N SER A 67 20.88 -9.73 11.46
CA SER A 67 22.03 -10.52 11.89
C SER A 67 21.55 -11.97 12.07
N GLU A 68 22.18 -12.90 11.34
CA GLU A 68 21.81 -14.32 11.37
C GLU A 68 21.84 -14.88 12.80
N GLU A 69 22.58 -14.22 13.70
CA GLU A 69 22.75 -14.55 15.11
C GLU A 69 21.57 -14.15 16.01
N ASN A 70 20.72 -13.19 15.62
CA ASN A 70 19.55 -12.79 16.42
C ASN A 70 18.24 -13.07 15.68
N ASN A 71 17.67 -14.25 15.95
CA ASN A 71 16.32 -14.64 15.49
C ASN A 71 15.21 -13.64 15.88
N GLU A 72 15.46 -12.69 16.79
CA GLU A 72 14.53 -11.60 17.13
C GLU A 72 14.28 -10.62 15.98
N HIS A 73 15.19 -10.55 14.99
CA HIS A 73 15.03 -9.68 13.81
C HIS A 73 14.07 -10.27 12.77
N ARG A 74 13.51 -11.47 13.00
CA ARG A 74 12.43 -12.08 12.18
C ARG A 74 11.06 -11.41 12.33
N ARG A 75 10.99 -10.25 13.01
CA ARG A 75 9.77 -9.51 13.34
C ARG A 75 9.64 -8.17 12.59
N CYS A 76 10.37 -8.00 11.51
CA CYS A 76 10.37 -6.73 10.77
C CYS A 76 9.29 -6.74 9.70
N SER A 77 8.24 -5.94 9.93
CA SER A 77 7.34 -5.48 8.87
C SER A 77 8.06 -4.52 7.93
N ALA A 78 7.50 -4.32 6.74
CA ALA A 78 7.95 -3.33 5.78
C ALA A 78 6.81 -2.36 5.47
N SER A 79 7.08 -1.06 5.56
CA SER A 79 6.17 0.00 5.13
C SER A 79 6.78 0.71 3.92
N PHE A 80 5.99 1.00 2.90
CA PHE A 80 6.45 1.58 1.64
C PHE A 80 5.32 2.40 1.01
N GLY A 81 5.63 3.30 0.08
CA GLY A 81 4.61 4.17 -0.51
C GLY A 81 5.08 4.94 -1.72
N ASP A 82 4.12 5.59 -2.38
CA ASP A 82 4.31 6.54 -3.47
C ASP A 82 3.16 7.54 -3.51
N ALA A 83 3.48 8.81 -3.76
CA ALA A 83 2.52 9.88 -4.04
C ALA A 83 1.32 10.03 -3.06
N GLY A 84 1.50 9.69 -1.77
CA GLY A 84 0.43 9.79 -0.76
C GLY A 84 -0.40 8.51 -0.59
N THR A 85 -0.03 7.43 -1.29
CA THR A 85 -0.48 6.07 -1.06
C THR A 85 0.62 5.29 -0.37
N THR A 86 0.30 4.62 0.74
CA THR A 86 1.25 3.80 1.50
C THR A 86 0.67 2.42 1.77
N ALA A 87 1.54 1.45 1.98
CA ALA A 87 1.17 0.11 2.38
C ALA A 87 2.17 -0.42 3.38
N SER A 88 1.69 -1.30 4.25
CA SER A 88 2.52 -2.01 5.20
C SER A 88 2.24 -3.50 5.15
N VAL A 89 3.31 -4.27 5.18
CA VAL A 89 3.28 -5.73 5.09
C VAL A 89 4.03 -6.37 6.25
N SER A 90 3.62 -7.56 6.66
CA SER A 90 4.24 -8.30 7.76
C SER A 90 5.66 -8.76 7.44
N CYS A 91 6.33 -9.38 8.42
CA CYS A 91 7.63 -10.01 8.17
C CYS A 91 7.56 -11.21 7.20
N PHE A 92 6.36 -11.67 6.85
CA PHE A 92 6.11 -12.68 5.82
C PHE A 92 5.56 -12.07 4.51
N GLY A 93 5.47 -10.74 4.43
CA GLY A 93 4.99 -10.07 3.23
C GLY A 93 3.48 -10.20 3.00
N ASN A 94 2.69 -10.43 4.06
CA ASN A 94 1.23 -10.34 4.02
C ASN A 94 0.80 -8.87 4.19
N LEU A 95 -0.24 -8.41 3.49
CA LEU A 95 -0.73 -7.04 3.66
C LEU A 95 -1.37 -6.87 5.04
N ILE A 96 -0.95 -5.84 5.75
CA ILE A 96 -1.53 -5.46 7.04
C ILE A 96 -2.50 -4.30 6.86
N GLN A 97 -2.05 -3.27 6.13
CA GLN A 97 -2.88 -2.11 5.83
C GLN A 97 -2.35 -1.38 4.58
N MET A 98 -3.25 -0.69 3.90
CA MET A 98 -2.96 0.33 2.89
C MET A 98 -3.58 1.64 3.36
N ASN A 99 -2.87 2.76 3.24
CA ASN A 99 -3.41 4.08 3.51
C ASN A 99 -3.36 4.95 2.26
N GLN A 100 -4.37 5.81 2.06
CA GLN A 100 -4.39 6.74 0.95
C GLN A 100 -5.08 8.06 1.33
N PHE A 101 -4.41 9.17 1.01
CA PHE A 101 -5.03 10.48 1.13
C PHE A 101 -5.99 10.73 -0.04
N LEU A 102 -7.28 10.81 0.26
CA LEU A 102 -8.34 11.03 -0.72
C LEU A 102 -8.97 12.43 -0.62
N GLY A 103 -8.66 13.18 0.45
CA GLY A 103 -9.20 14.52 0.67
C GLY A 103 -10.71 14.58 0.90
N ALA A 104 -11.33 13.42 1.17
CA ALA A 104 -12.74 13.21 1.53
C ALA A 104 -12.87 12.75 2.99
N GLY A 105 -14.08 12.69 3.53
CA GLY A 105 -14.29 12.35 4.94
C GLY A 105 -13.81 13.43 5.92
N GLN A 106 -13.68 13.07 7.19
CA GLN A 106 -13.29 13.94 8.28
C GLN A 106 -11.78 14.15 8.33
N SER A 107 -10.97 13.09 8.20
CA SER A 107 -9.51 13.22 8.23
C SER A 107 -8.90 13.53 6.86
N GLY A 108 -9.58 13.19 5.76
CA GLY A 108 -8.99 13.20 4.43
C GLY A 108 -8.19 11.93 4.09
N MET A 109 -7.90 11.10 5.08
CA MET A 109 -7.05 9.91 4.98
C MET A 109 -7.87 8.66 5.26
N PHE A 110 -7.73 7.64 4.43
CA PHE A 110 -8.41 6.36 4.61
C PHE A 110 -7.41 5.23 4.72
N ALA A 111 -7.69 4.29 5.60
CA ALA A 111 -7.04 3.00 5.62
C ALA A 111 -7.95 1.94 5.00
N MET A 112 -7.34 0.98 4.33
CA MET A 112 -7.89 -0.32 4.00
C MET A 112 -7.12 -1.35 4.84
N ASP A 113 -7.79 -1.96 5.81
CA ASP A 113 -7.18 -2.91 6.75
C ASP A 113 -8.13 -4.07 7.10
N ASP A 114 -7.65 -4.98 7.93
CA ASP A 114 -8.41 -6.16 8.35
C ASP A 114 -9.52 -5.80 9.36
N SER A 115 -10.65 -6.51 9.31
CA SER A 115 -11.82 -6.29 10.17
C SER A 115 -11.49 -6.47 11.65
N SER A 116 -10.49 -7.27 11.99
CA SER A 116 -9.99 -7.44 13.36
C SER A 116 -9.27 -6.22 13.92
N VAL A 117 -8.81 -5.29 13.07
CA VAL A 117 -8.11 -4.10 13.52
C VAL A 117 -9.09 -3.18 14.28
N PRO A 118 -8.74 -2.62 15.44
CA PRO A 118 -9.58 -1.62 16.10
C PRO A 118 -9.72 -0.33 15.30
N GLU A 119 -10.80 0.40 15.58
CA GLU A 119 -11.08 1.70 14.97
C GLU A 119 -10.02 2.75 15.32
N PRO A 120 -9.78 3.76 14.47
CA PRO A 120 -8.63 4.65 14.61
C PRO A 120 -8.49 5.36 15.96
N TYR A 121 -9.59 5.71 16.63
CA TYR A 121 -9.54 6.36 17.95
C TYR A 121 -9.14 5.40 19.10
N TYR A 122 -9.17 4.08 18.90
CA TYR A 122 -8.57 3.09 19.81
C TYR A 122 -7.07 2.96 19.54
N VAL A 123 -6.35 4.07 19.69
CA VAL A 123 -4.96 4.20 19.22
C VAL A 123 -4.04 3.10 19.77
N CYS A 124 -4.15 2.80 21.08
CA CYS A 124 -3.29 1.81 21.73
C CYS A 124 -3.61 0.39 21.24
N GLU A 125 -4.89 0.00 21.30
CA GLU A 125 -5.34 -1.33 20.88
C GLU A 125 -5.06 -1.56 19.39
N ARG A 126 -5.28 -0.53 18.57
CA ARG A 126 -4.97 -0.56 17.14
C ARG A 126 -3.48 -0.78 16.89
N ALA A 127 -2.61 -0.02 17.56
CA ALA A 127 -1.17 -0.17 17.41
C ALA A 127 -0.68 -1.57 17.86
N GLU A 128 -1.20 -2.08 18.98
CA GLU A 128 -0.89 -3.43 19.47
C GLU A 128 -1.35 -4.51 18.49
N GLN A 129 -2.56 -4.37 17.92
CA GLN A 129 -3.11 -5.30 16.95
C GLN A 129 -2.28 -5.29 15.65
N LEU A 130 -1.95 -4.12 15.12
CA LEU A 130 -1.13 -3.96 13.93
C LEU A 130 0.30 -4.52 14.15
N ASP A 131 0.91 -4.28 15.31
CA ASP A 131 2.21 -4.85 15.69
C ASP A 131 2.14 -6.38 15.88
N SER A 132 1.02 -6.91 16.37
CA SER A 132 0.75 -8.35 16.40
C SER A 132 0.72 -8.93 14.98
N MET A 133 -0.08 -8.34 14.08
CA MET A 133 -0.17 -8.75 12.67
C MET A 133 1.18 -8.65 11.94
N ALA A 134 2.03 -7.69 12.30
CA ALA A 134 3.38 -7.55 11.77
C ALA A 134 4.30 -8.73 12.09
N LYS A 135 4.05 -9.43 13.20
CA LYS A 135 4.90 -10.50 13.74
C LYS A 135 4.37 -11.89 13.47
N VAL A 136 3.07 -12.04 13.26
CA VAL A 136 2.43 -13.35 13.14
C VAL A 136 2.74 -13.97 11.79
N SER A 137 3.27 -15.20 11.83
CA SER A 137 3.48 -16.00 10.63
C SER A 137 2.23 -16.73 10.20
N ASP A 138 1.42 -17.20 11.16
CA ASP A 138 0.40 -18.21 10.85
C ASP A 138 -0.64 -18.51 11.95
N ASP A 139 -0.99 -17.54 12.79
CA ASP A 139 -2.15 -17.75 13.66
C ASP A 139 -3.41 -17.64 12.78
N TYR A 140 -4.08 -18.77 12.54
CA TYR A 140 -5.35 -18.90 11.80
C TYR A 140 -6.43 -17.90 12.26
N GLN A 141 -6.23 -17.27 13.42
CA GLN A 141 -7.09 -16.22 13.95
C GLN A 141 -7.08 -14.93 13.14
N TYR A 142 -6.05 -14.68 12.34
CA TYR A 142 -5.99 -13.46 11.54
C TYR A 142 -6.27 -13.76 10.07
N THR A 143 -7.37 -13.20 9.58
CA THR A 143 -7.53 -12.91 8.17
C THR A 143 -6.40 -11.94 7.78
N HIS A 144 -5.84 -12.15 6.60
CA HIS A 144 -4.73 -11.35 6.08
C HIS A 144 -5.09 -11.13 4.64
N SER A 145 -5.12 -9.87 4.26
CA SER A 145 -5.23 -9.46 2.88
C SER A 145 -3.93 -9.80 2.16
N GLY A 146 -4.00 -10.14 0.87
CA GLY A 146 -2.81 -10.56 0.12
C GLY A 146 -2.99 -11.86 -0.66
N LEU A 147 -2.00 -12.18 -1.50
CA LEU A 147 -1.86 -13.51 -2.06
C LEU A 147 -1.23 -14.45 -1.04
N ARG A 148 -1.97 -15.49 -0.65
CA ARG A 148 -1.43 -16.57 0.19
C ARG A 148 -1.30 -17.86 -0.59
N LEU A 149 -0.16 -18.50 -0.40
CA LEU A 149 0.01 -19.91 -0.69
C LEU A 149 -0.46 -20.67 0.55
N ARG A 150 -1.29 -21.69 0.36
CA ARG A 150 -1.75 -22.49 1.47
C ARG A 150 -0.59 -23.26 2.11
N ASP A 151 -0.52 -23.28 3.44
CA ASP A 151 0.63 -23.82 4.16
C ASP A 151 0.90 -25.29 3.87
N ASP A 152 -0.15 -26.06 3.61
CA ASP A 152 -0.03 -27.46 3.20
C ASP A 152 0.87 -27.62 1.95
N ASP A 153 0.89 -26.64 1.04
CA ASP A 153 1.65 -26.69 -0.20
C ASP A 153 3.11 -26.22 -0.05
N LEU A 154 3.41 -25.34 0.92
CA LEU A 154 4.75 -24.79 1.13
C LEU A 154 5.54 -25.44 2.26
N TYR A 155 4.87 -25.81 3.34
CA TYR A 155 5.52 -26.16 4.60
C TYR A 155 5.18 -27.60 4.99
N PRO A 156 6.18 -28.45 5.27
CA PRO A 156 5.92 -29.69 6.00
C PRO A 156 5.30 -29.34 7.35
N LYS A 157 4.25 -30.05 7.77
CA LYS A 157 3.51 -29.81 9.03
C LYS A 157 4.39 -29.75 10.29
N ASP A 158 5.59 -30.32 10.23
CA ASP A 158 6.53 -30.42 11.34
C ASP A 158 7.73 -29.46 11.21
N PHE A 159 7.78 -28.56 10.21
CA PHE A 159 8.94 -27.73 9.96
C PHE A 159 8.82 -26.35 10.62
N PRO A 160 9.86 -25.87 11.34
CA PRO A 160 9.86 -24.54 11.92
C PRO A 160 9.77 -23.48 10.80
N TRP A 161 8.88 -22.50 10.97
CA TRP A 161 8.72 -21.36 10.07
C TRP A 161 10.07 -20.73 9.70
N VAL A 162 10.50 -20.96 8.45
CA VAL A 162 11.67 -20.29 7.90
C VAL A 162 11.21 -18.93 7.42
N ALA A 163 11.65 -17.89 8.11
CA ALA A 163 11.38 -16.53 7.69
C ALA A 163 11.95 -16.30 6.28
N PRO A 164 11.21 -15.61 5.39
CA PRO A 164 11.71 -15.28 4.06
C PRO A 164 12.98 -14.46 4.12
N LYS A 165 13.80 -14.58 3.07
CA LYS A 165 14.86 -13.62 2.82
C LYS A 165 14.23 -12.31 2.33
N VAL A 166 14.34 -11.25 3.13
CA VAL A 166 13.83 -9.92 2.78
C VAL A 166 14.91 -9.12 2.04
N LYS A 167 14.52 -8.52 0.92
CA LYS A 167 15.32 -7.61 0.08
C LYS A 167 14.50 -6.35 -0.22
N TRP A 168 15.16 -5.27 -0.58
CA TRP A 168 14.54 -4.01 -0.99
C TRP A 168 14.98 -3.65 -2.40
N VAL A 169 14.15 -3.97 -3.39
CA VAL A 169 14.42 -3.64 -4.79
C VAL A 169 14.44 -2.13 -4.96
N ASN A 170 15.48 -1.63 -5.62
CA ASN A 170 15.73 -0.20 -5.80
C ASN A 170 15.73 0.59 -4.48
N TRP A 171 16.07 -0.07 -3.36
CA TRP A 171 16.06 0.48 -2.00
C TRP A 171 14.69 1.01 -1.55
N ARG A 172 13.61 0.55 -2.17
CA ARG A 172 12.27 1.10 -1.98
C ARG A 172 11.19 0.03 -1.84
N TRP A 173 11.30 -1.05 -2.60
CA TRP A 173 10.23 -2.02 -2.78
C TRP A 173 10.53 -3.34 -2.09
N PRO A 174 9.78 -3.71 -1.03
CA PRO A 174 10.08 -4.90 -0.28
C PRO A 174 9.83 -6.16 -1.13
N ARG A 175 10.73 -7.12 -0.98
CA ARG A 175 10.76 -8.38 -1.72
C ARG A 175 11.10 -9.50 -0.75
N TYR A 176 10.29 -10.53 -0.76
CA TYR A 176 10.42 -11.71 0.08
C TYR A 176 10.71 -12.90 -0.83
N GLU A 177 11.76 -13.65 -0.52
CA GLU A 177 12.12 -14.87 -1.24
C GLU A 177 12.09 -16.05 -0.27
N TRP A 178 11.36 -17.11 -0.64
CA TRP A 178 11.36 -18.38 0.07
C TRP A 178 11.92 -19.49 -0.82
N GLU A 179 12.63 -20.40 -0.16
CA GLU A 179 12.91 -21.74 -0.66
C GLU A 179 12.03 -22.69 0.13
N THR A 180 11.18 -23.46 -0.55
CA THR A 180 10.22 -24.31 0.16
C THR A 180 10.92 -25.57 0.67
N ALA A 181 10.70 -25.92 1.94
CA ALA A 181 11.31 -27.12 2.51
C ALA A 181 10.74 -28.41 1.88
N ARG A 182 9.48 -28.37 1.44
CA ARG A 182 8.80 -29.50 0.79
C ARG A 182 9.29 -29.73 -0.64
N ASN A 183 9.56 -28.65 -1.38
CA ASN A 183 10.11 -28.72 -2.72
C ASN A 183 11.28 -27.72 -2.84
N PRO A 184 12.54 -28.16 -2.66
CA PRO A 184 13.71 -27.28 -2.77
C PRO A 184 13.89 -26.70 -4.18
N ASN A 185 13.21 -27.25 -5.18
CA ASN A 185 13.22 -26.76 -6.55
C ASN A 185 12.04 -25.81 -6.84
N LEU A 186 11.18 -25.52 -5.87
CA LEU A 186 10.17 -24.47 -5.95
C LEU A 186 10.69 -23.22 -5.23
N LYS A 187 10.90 -22.15 -5.98
CA LYS A 187 11.22 -20.83 -5.42
C LYS A 187 9.97 -19.97 -5.42
N VAL A 188 9.68 -19.35 -4.28
CA VAL A 188 8.56 -18.42 -4.13
C VAL A 188 9.11 -17.01 -3.95
N ILE A 189 8.53 -16.04 -4.65
CA ILE A 189 8.95 -14.65 -4.64
C ILE A 189 7.71 -13.78 -4.45
N SER A 190 7.65 -13.00 -3.39
CA SER A 190 6.62 -11.99 -3.16
C SER A 190 7.25 -10.61 -3.27
N GLN A 191 6.74 -9.79 -4.19
CA GLN A 191 7.25 -8.46 -4.50
C GLN A 191 6.13 -7.45 -4.35
N TRP A 192 6.40 -6.39 -3.59
CA TRP A 192 5.45 -5.31 -3.37
C TRP A 192 5.96 -4.02 -3.98
N LEU A 193 5.04 -3.18 -4.48
CA LEU A 193 5.31 -1.78 -4.84
C LEU A 193 4.04 -0.95 -4.80
N VAL A 194 4.20 0.37 -4.80
CA VAL A 194 3.10 1.32 -5.03
C VAL A 194 3.39 2.07 -6.33
N HIS A 195 2.39 2.18 -7.20
CA HIS A 195 2.50 2.95 -8.44
C HIS A 195 1.16 3.55 -8.83
N ASN A 196 1.12 4.86 -9.10
CA ASN A 196 -0.09 5.59 -9.48
C ASN A 196 -1.29 5.27 -8.56
N ASP A 197 -1.08 5.38 -7.25
CA ASP A 197 -2.09 5.11 -6.22
C ASP A 197 -2.61 3.67 -6.16
N VAL A 198 -1.92 2.73 -6.82
CA VAL A 198 -2.21 1.30 -6.75
C VAL A 198 -1.12 0.61 -5.95
N VAL A 199 -1.52 -0.12 -4.92
CA VAL A 199 -0.64 -1.09 -4.23
C VAL A 199 -0.67 -2.38 -5.03
N LEU A 200 0.51 -2.87 -5.41
CA LEU A 200 0.68 -4.07 -6.22
C LEU A 200 1.41 -5.14 -5.41
N HIS A 201 0.83 -6.33 -5.38
CA HIS A 201 1.42 -7.55 -4.81
C HIS A 201 1.65 -8.58 -5.91
N GLN A 202 2.90 -8.78 -6.30
CA GLN A 202 3.29 -9.81 -7.26
C GLN A 202 3.81 -11.04 -6.52
N LEU A 203 3.19 -12.20 -6.73
CA LEU A 203 3.66 -13.49 -6.27
C LEU A 203 4.11 -14.32 -7.48
N VAL A 204 5.40 -14.69 -7.52
CA VAL A 204 5.97 -15.53 -8.58
C VAL A 204 6.44 -16.85 -8.00
N LEU A 205 5.99 -17.92 -8.63
CA LEU A 205 6.43 -19.28 -8.35
C LEU A 205 7.33 -19.74 -9.49
N GLU A 206 8.55 -20.15 -9.18
CA GLU A 206 9.50 -20.70 -10.16
C GLU A 206 9.74 -22.18 -9.89
N ASN A 207 9.39 -23.03 -10.86
CA ASN A 207 9.63 -24.46 -10.84
C ASN A 207 10.95 -24.79 -11.55
N TYR A 208 11.92 -25.31 -10.79
CA TYR A 208 13.22 -25.78 -11.27
C TYR A 208 13.25 -27.30 -11.53
N GLU A 209 12.12 -28.00 -11.40
CA GLU A 209 12.02 -29.42 -11.72
C GLU A 209 11.80 -29.68 -13.20
N LYS A 210 12.15 -30.90 -13.64
CA LYS A 210 11.86 -31.38 -15.00
C LYS A 210 10.40 -31.80 -15.18
N GLU A 211 9.69 -31.98 -14.08
CA GLU A 211 8.28 -32.36 -14.06
C GLU A 211 7.42 -31.15 -13.64
N PRO A 212 6.17 -31.06 -14.12
CA PRO A 212 5.25 -30.02 -13.69
C PRO A 212 4.86 -30.21 -12.22
N ILE A 213 4.83 -29.11 -11.47
CA ILE A 213 4.24 -29.09 -10.13
C ILE A 213 2.74 -28.92 -10.30
N LYS A 214 1.95 -29.87 -9.80
CA LYS A 214 0.50 -29.87 -9.92
C LYS A 214 -0.19 -29.51 -8.62
N GLY A 215 -1.36 -28.93 -8.74
CA GLY A 215 -2.28 -28.75 -7.62
C GLY A 215 -1.84 -27.70 -6.61
N ILE A 216 -1.19 -26.63 -7.06
CA ILE A 216 -0.85 -25.51 -6.18
C ILE A 216 -2.13 -24.74 -5.91
N ASN A 217 -2.50 -24.66 -4.63
CA ASN A 217 -3.66 -23.93 -4.20
C ASN A 217 -3.24 -22.51 -3.81
N ILE A 218 -3.76 -21.53 -4.55
CA ILE A 218 -3.67 -20.14 -4.17
C ILE A 218 -5.01 -19.73 -3.60
N GLN A 219 -4.96 -19.16 -2.40
CA GLN A 219 -6.07 -18.45 -1.83
C GLN A 219 -5.79 -16.96 -2.00
N PRO A 220 -6.45 -16.27 -2.95
CA PRO A 220 -6.44 -14.83 -2.91
C PRO A 220 -7.14 -14.43 -1.62
N GLY A 221 -6.41 -13.79 -0.70
CA GLY A 221 -6.95 -13.22 0.53
C GLY A 221 -7.78 -11.98 0.22
N LEU A 222 -8.85 -12.19 -0.54
CA LEU A 222 -9.91 -11.23 -0.86
C LEU A 222 -11.02 -11.39 0.16
N THR A 223 -10.65 -11.52 1.43
CA THR A 223 -11.58 -11.89 2.50
C THR A 223 -12.70 -10.86 2.60
N ASP A 224 -13.85 -11.30 3.12
CA ASP A 224 -14.95 -10.41 3.51
C ASP A 224 -14.55 -9.39 4.59
N ASP A 225 -13.35 -9.54 5.13
CA ASP A 225 -12.78 -8.80 6.25
C ASP A 225 -11.97 -7.57 5.84
N ILE A 226 -12.11 -7.05 4.62
CA ILE A 226 -11.50 -5.76 4.26
C ILE A 226 -12.43 -4.63 4.70
N HIS A 227 -11.95 -3.82 5.65
CA HIS A 227 -12.62 -2.61 6.10
C HIS A 227 -11.94 -1.35 5.55
N ILE A 228 -12.74 -0.32 5.28
CA ILE A 228 -12.29 1.02 4.91
C ILE A 228 -12.58 1.96 6.07
N ARG A 229 -11.56 2.65 6.57
CA ARG A 229 -11.68 3.50 7.76
C ARG A 229 -11.14 4.87 7.52
N ASP A 230 -11.95 5.88 7.77
CA ASP A 230 -11.50 7.26 7.91
C ASP A 230 -10.57 7.37 9.12
N GLN A 231 -9.31 7.77 8.93
CA GLN A 231 -8.28 7.81 9.97
C GLN A 231 -8.43 9.01 10.93
N ASN A 232 -9.66 9.26 11.40
CA ASN A 232 -9.92 10.25 12.43
C ASN A 232 -9.73 9.64 13.83
N HIS A 233 -8.54 9.83 14.39
CA HIS A 233 -8.21 9.36 15.75
C HIS A 233 -8.87 10.16 16.88
N LEU A 234 -9.56 11.28 16.58
CA LEU A 234 -10.10 12.19 17.59
C LEU A 234 -11.60 12.00 17.86
N ASP A 235 -12.35 11.41 16.93
CA ASP A 235 -13.82 11.30 17.05
C ASP A 235 -14.26 9.84 17.28
N SER A 236 -14.47 9.47 18.54
CA SER A 236 -15.04 8.17 18.89
C SER A 236 -16.48 8.00 18.44
N ARG A 237 -17.22 9.09 18.17
CA ARG A 237 -18.61 9.03 17.70
C ARG A 237 -18.70 8.55 16.25
N ALA A 238 -17.58 8.60 15.50
CA ALA A 238 -17.49 8.02 14.17
C ALA A 238 -17.87 6.52 14.17
N CYS A 239 -17.78 5.84 15.32
CA CYS A 239 -18.06 4.40 15.46
C CYS A 239 -19.31 4.03 16.25
N GLU A 240 -20.17 4.99 16.58
CA GLU A 240 -21.49 4.68 17.16
C GLU A 240 -22.43 3.96 16.18
N CYS A 241 -21.99 3.72 14.93
CA CYS A 241 -22.73 2.90 14.01
C CYS A 241 -22.42 1.42 14.26
N PRO A 242 -23.43 0.56 14.44
CA PRO A 242 -23.22 -0.88 14.60
C PRO A 242 -22.31 -1.39 13.48
N ILE A 243 -21.26 -2.10 13.89
CA ILE A 243 -20.30 -2.80 13.03
C ILE A 243 -21.08 -3.48 11.88
N GLY A 244 -20.76 -3.11 10.64
CA GLY A 244 -21.34 -3.70 9.42
C GLY A 244 -22.46 -2.91 8.71
N THR A 245 -22.84 -1.71 9.16
CA THR A 245 -23.97 -0.98 8.54
C THR A 245 -23.59 -0.03 7.39
N HIS A 246 -22.32 0.35 7.26
CA HIS A 246 -21.86 1.34 6.26
C HIS A 246 -21.09 0.74 5.09
N GLU A 247 -20.74 -0.53 5.19
CA GLU A 247 -19.96 -1.21 4.18
C GLU A 247 -20.81 -2.15 3.36
N SER A 248 -20.56 -2.17 2.06
CA SER A 248 -21.19 -3.12 1.16
C SER A 248 -20.17 -3.57 0.14
N THR A 249 -20.02 -4.87 0.01
CA THR A 249 -19.15 -5.47 -1.00
C THR A 249 -19.98 -5.91 -2.20
N PHE A 250 -19.49 -5.59 -3.39
CA PHE A 250 -20.02 -6.05 -4.66
C PHE A 250 -18.93 -6.62 -5.56
N PRO A 251 -19.30 -7.46 -6.54
CA PRO A 251 -18.46 -7.67 -7.71
C PRO A 251 -18.13 -6.39 -8.43
N ALA A 252 -16.85 -6.26 -8.76
CA ALA A 252 -16.42 -5.35 -9.80
C ALA A 252 -17.08 -5.75 -11.14
N PRO A 253 -17.09 -4.87 -12.14
CA PRO A 253 -17.67 -5.16 -13.44
C PRO A 253 -17.15 -6.49 -14.01
N HIS A 254 -18.09 -7.39 -14.35
CA HIS A 254 -17.79 -8.73 -14.89
C HIS A 254 -16.99 -9.65 -13.97
N ASN A 255 -17.06 -9.42 -12.66
CA ASN A 255 -16.38 -10.20 -11.63
C ASN A 255 -14.84 -10.17 -11.73
N TYR A 256 -14.22 -9.24 -12.47
CA TYR A 256 -12.75 -9.10 -12.54
C TYR A 256 -12.15 -8.40 -11.31
N GLY A 257 -12.84 -8.46 -10.18
CA GLY A 257 -12.48 -7.74 -8.98
C GLY A 257 -13.59 -7.72 -7.96
N ARG A 258 -13.26 -7.14 -6.82
CA ARG A 258 -14.14 -6.90 -5.68
C ARG A 258 -14.14 -5.41 -5.38
N VAL A 259 -15.30 -4.86 -5.09
CA VAL A 259 -15.47 -3.46 -4.69
C VAL A 259 -16.16 -3.41 -3.33
N THR A 260 -15.45 -2.92 -2.32
CA THR A 260 -16.04 -2.61 -1.01
C THR A 260 -16.29 -1.12 -0.95
N ILE A 261 -17.50 -0.70 -0.57
CA ILE A 261 -17.88 0.71 -0.49
C ILE A 261 -18.13 1.06 0.96
N TYR A 262 -17.52 2.15 1.42
CA TYR A 262 -17.74 2.78 2.71
C TYR A 262 -18.48 4.09 2.53
N ALA A 263 -19.73 4.16 3.00
CA ALA A 263 -20.53 5.38 2.93
C ALA A 263 -20.02 6.43 3.94
N LEU A 264 -19.67 7.62 3.42
CA LEU A 264 -19.31 8.76 4.24
C LEU A 264 -20.58 9.33 4.90
N ARG A 265 -20.46 9.73 6.17
CA ARG A 265 -21.57 10.39 6.88
C ARG A 265 -21.86 11.75 6.25
N ASP A 266 -23.14 12.04 6.06
CA ASP A 266 -23.58 13.36 5.62
C ASP A 266 -23.22 14.39 6.70
N PRO A 267 -22.33 15.35 6.43
CA PRO A 267 -21.98 16.38 7.41
C PRO A 267 -23.20 17.18 7.87
N GLY A 268 -24.25 17.29 7.03
CA GLY A 268 -25.48 18.01 7.35
C GLY A 268 -26.31 17.39 8.47
N GLN A 269 -26.14 16.10 8.79
CA GLN A 269 -26.83 15.49 9.93
C GLN A 269 -26.21 15.89 11.28
N LEU A 270 -24.91 16.23 11.31
CA LEU A 270 -24.23 16.61 12.55
C LEU A 270 -24.48 18.09 12.93
N GLU A 271 -24.73 18.94 11.94
CA GLU A 271 -24.86 20.40 12.12
C GLU A 271 -26.26 20.87 12.55
N THR A 272 -27.26 19.98 12.62
CA THR A 272 -28.61 20.37 13.10
C THR A 272 -28.67 20.67 14.60
N ALA A 273 -27.58 20.50 15.36
CA ALA A 273 -27.57 20.77 16.79
C ALA A 273 -27.36 22.25 17.14
N THR A 274 -26.59 23.03 16.37
CA THR A 274 -26.33 24.44 16.69
C THR A 274 -25.65 25.17 15.53
N SER A 275 -26.24 26.28 15.07
CA SER A 275 -25.58 27.49 14.50
C SER A 275 -25.77 27.81 13.00
N THR A 276 -26.48 28.93 12.80
CA THR A 276 -26.12 30.13 12.00
C THR A 276 -25.42 30.00 10.63
N GLU A 277 -26.03 30.60 9.62
CA GLU A 277 -25.68 30.58 8.19
C GLU A 277 -24.20 30.92 7.89
N PRO A 278 -23.51 30.11 7.05
CA PRO A 278 -22.12 30.37 6.68
C PRO A 278 -21.97 31.43 5.56
N PRO A 279 -20.88 32.23 5.59
CA PRO A 279 -20.62 33.30 4.62
C PRO A 279 -20.27 32.78 3.21
N GLU A 280 -20.80 33.46 2.19
CA GLU A 280 -20.58 33.20 0.76
C GLU A 280 -19.15 33.59 0.32
N GLY A 281 -18.29 32.62 0.00
CA GLY A 281 -17.04 32.94 -0.69
C GLY A 281 -15.99 31.83 -0.75
N ASP A 282 -16.23 30.78 -1.55
CA ASP A 282 -15.18 30.13 -2.37
C ASP A 282 -15.82 29.02 -3.26
N LYS A 283 -15.52 28.98 -4.57
CA LYS A 283 -16.22 28.11 -5.54
C LYS A 283 -15.40 26.90 -6.03
N ASP A 284 -14.08 26.90 -5.89
CA ASP A 284 -13.23 25.88 -6.54
C ASP A 284 -12.85 24.68 -5.66
N THR A 285 -13.23 24.68 -4.37
CA THR A 285 -13.07 23.52 -3.46
C THR A 285 -14.28 22.57 -3.42
N ARG A 286 -15.26 22.73 -4.32
CA ARG A 286 -16.53 21.98 -4.27
C ARG A 286 -16.42 20.49 -4.63
N SER A 287 -15.41 20.05 -5.38
CA SER A 287 -15.35 18.65 -5.85
C SER A 287 -15.19 17.63 -4.72
N ALA A 288 -14.47 17.96 -3.65
CA ALA A 288 -14.30 17.05 -2.51
C ALA A 288 -15.46 17.11 -1.50
N LYS A 289 -16.28 18.17 -1.57
CA LYS A 289 -17.44 18.35 -0.66
C LYS A 289 -18.64 17.47 -1.03
N ASN A 290 -18.63 16.87 -2.22
CA ASN A 290 -19.73 16.04 -2.72
C ASN A 290 -19.39 14.54 -2.74
N ALA A 291 -18.32 14.14 -2.02
CA ALA A 291 -17.98 12.73 -1.85
C ALA A 291 -19.01 12.08 -0.93
N GLN A 292 -19.67 11.02 -1.40
CA GLN A 292 -20.64 10.26 -0.59
C GLN A 292 -20.08 8.94 -0.08
N SER A 293 -19.05 8.41 -0.74
CA SER A 293 -18.43 7.16 -0.30
C SER A 293 -16.97 7.12 -0.69
N VAL A 294 -16.24 6.21 -0.08
CA VAL A 294 -14.93 5.74 -0.53
C VAL A 294 -15.09 4.28 -0.91
N ALA A 295 -14.44 3.84 -1.98
CA ALA A 295 -14.45 2.45 -2.39
C ALA A 295 -13.04 1.88 -2.43
N ALA A 296 -12.87 0.68 -1.89
CA ALA A 296 -11.70 -0.17 -2.10
C ALA A 296 -11.98 -1.06 -3.30
N VAL A 297 -11.06 -1.07 -4.26
CA VAL A 297 -11.12 -1.91 -5.45
C VAL A 297 -9.96 -2.88 -5.40
N VAL A 298 -10.25 -4.17 -5.51
CA VAL A 298 -9.24 -5.23 -5.54
C VAL A 298 -9.43 -6.11 -6.76
N ALA A 299 -8.34 -6.48 -7.44
CA ALA A 299 -8.39 -7.38 -8.59
C ALA A 299 -7.22 -8.36 -8.58
N LEU A 300 -7.44 -9.52 -9.21
CA LEU A 300 -6.45 -10.59 -9.37
C LEU A 300 -6.11 -10.78 -10.84
N PHE A 301 -4.83 -10.92 -11.12
CA PHE A 301 -4.30 -11.24 -12.43
C PHE A 301 -3.39 -12.47 -12.33
N VAL A 302 -3.49 -13.35 -13.33
CA VAL A 302 -2.64 -14.54 -13.45
C VAL A 302 -1.95 -14.50 -14.80
N ASN A 303 -0.62 -14.50 -14.77
CA ASN A 303 0.24 -14.37 -15.95
C ASN A 303 -0.15 -13.17 -16.84
N GLY A 304 -0.47 -12.02 -16.23
CA GLY A 304 -0.85 -10.79 -16.93
C GLY A 304 -2.29 -10.74 -17.46
N SER A 305 -3.12 -11.75 -17.17
CA SER A 305 -4.55 -11.76 -17.53
C SER A 305 -5.40 -11.65 -16.28
N GLY A 306 -6.39 -10.75 -16.27
CA GLY A 306 -7.30 -10.68 -15.13
C GLY A 306 -8.15 -11.94 -15.00
N VAL A 307 -8.43 -12.31 -13.75
CA VAL A 307 -9.21 -13.50 -13.39
C VAL A 307 -10.57 -13.06 -12.89
N GLN A 308 -11.61 -13.75 -13.32
CA GLN A 308 -12.93 -13.59 -12.73
C GLN A 308 -12.93 -14.27 -11.36
N LEU A 309 -13.24 -13.49 -10.35
CA LEU A 309 -13.29 -13.93 -8.97
C LEU A 309 -14.72 -14.39 -8.67
N ASP A 310 -14.83 -15.62 -8.19
CA ASP A 310 -16.07 -16.08 -7.56
C ASP A 310 -16.11 -15.56 -6.12
N PHE A 311 -17.31 -15.26 -5.62
CA PHE A 311 -17.51 -14.77 -4.24
C PHE A 311 -17.40 -15.88 -3.22
N ASP A 312 -17.59 -17.12 -3.65
CA ASP A 312 -17.27 -18.26 -2.83
C ASP A 312 -15.74 -18.37 -2.80
N ASP A 313 -15.17 -18.26 -1.60
CA ASP A 313 -13.75 -18.36 -1.15
C ASP A 313 -13.03 -19.66 -1.61
N SER A 314 -13.25 -20.01 -2.86
CA SER A 314 -12.86 -21.24 -3.50
C SER A 314 -11.37 -21.17 -3.81
N LEU A 315 -10.69 -22.24 -3.44
CA LEU A 315 -9.27 -22.39 -3.74
C LEU A 315 -9.09 -22.46 -5.25
N LEU A 316 -8.19 -21.62 -5.76
CA LEU A 316 -7.82 -21.66 -7.16
C LEU A 316 -6.64 -22.62 -7.31
N GLU A 317 -6.87 -23.72 -8.03
CA GLU A 317 -5.87 -24.75 -8.28
C GLU A 317 -5.12 -24.47 -9.58
N TYR A 318 -3.80 -24.40 -9.52
CA TYR A 318 -2.93 -24.17 -10.67
C TYR A 318 -1.82 -25.19 -10.79
N ASN A 319 -1.31 -25.32 -12.02
CA ASN A 319 -0.12 -26.11 -12.33
C ASN A 319 1.00 -25.17 -12.76
N ILE A 320 2.24 -25.49 -12.39
CA ILE A 320 3.43 -24.82 -12.91
C ILE A 320 4.11 -25.77 -13.88
N ASP A 321 4.38 -25.27 -15.08
CA ASP A 321 5.13 -25.97 -16.10
C ASP A 321 6.54 -26.38 -15.59
N PRO A 322 7.16 -27.42 -16.17
CA PRO A 322 8.53 -27.79 -15.85
C PRO A 322 9.55 -26.80 -16.44
N VAL A 323 10.82 -26.96 -16.03
CA VAL A 323 11.97 -26.33 -16.67
C VAL A 323 12.02 -26.70 -18.16
N ALA A 324 12.18 -25.70 -19.02
CA ALA A 324 12.43 -25.86 -20.44
C ALA A 324 13.62 -25.00 -20.88
N ASN A 325 14.63 -25.62 -21.50
CA ASN A 325 15.85 -24.92 -21.97
C ASN A 325 16.54 -24.09 -20.88
N ASP A 326 16.70 -24.66 -19.68
CA ASP A 326 17.28 -24.01 -18.49
C ASP A 326 16.52 -22.77 -18.00
N VAL A 327 15.30 -22.56 -18.50
CA VAL A 327 14.37 -21.54 -17.99
C VAL A 327 13.37 -22.24 -17.07
N PRO A 328 13.26 -21.84 -15.80
CA PRO A 328 12.27 -22.42 -14.91
C PRO A 328 10.86 -22.13 -15.42
N GLY A 329 9.95 -23.09 -15.21
CA GLY A 329 8.53 -22.80 -15.40
C GLY A 329 8.10 -21.75 -14.39
N THR A 330 7.28 -20.80 -14.82
CA THR A 330 6.88 -19.66 -13.99
C THR A 330 5.38 -19.53 -13.95
N LEU A 331 4.83 -19.35 -12.76
CA LEU A 331 3.45 -18.93 -12.55
C LEU A 331 3.45 -17.63 -11.76
N GLU A 332 2.80 -16.61 -12.32
CA GLU A 332 2.74 -15.28 -11.75
C GLU A 332 1.31 -14.91 -11.37
N PHE A 333 1.16 -14.38 -10.17
CA PHE A 333 -0.06 -13.77 -9.65
C PHE A 333 0.23 -12.31 -9.34
N ILE A 334 -0.71 -11.43 -9.65
CA ILE A 334 -0.66 -10.02 -9.26
C ILE A 334 -2.00 -9.66 -8.64
N MET A 335 -1.97 -9.22 -7.38
CA MET A 335 -3.09 -8.54 -6.75
C MET A 335 -2.86 -7.03 -6.78
N ALA A 336 -3.90 -6.29 -7.17
CA ALA A 336 -3.90 -4.84 -7.22
C ALA A 336 -4.96 -4.28 -6.28
N TYR A 337 -4.59 -3.29 -5.48
CA TYR A 337 -5.47 -2.61 -4.53
C TYR A 337 -5.44 -1.11 -4.78
N LYS A 338 -6.59 -0.44 -4.76
CA LYS A 338 -6.68 1.03 -4.77
C LYS A 338 -7.88 1.51 -3.99
N LEU A 339 -7.78 2.71 -3.41
CA LEU A 339 -8.92 3.42 -2.85
C LEU A 339 -9.33 4.56 -3.80
N ILE A 340 -10.64 4.74 -3.98
CA ILE A 340 -11.19 5.79 -4.84
C ILE A 340 -12.35 6.50 -4.13
N VAL A 341 -12.52 7.78 -4.42
CA VAL A 341 -13.67 8.56 -3.93
C VAL A 341 -14.87 8.35 -4.86
N VAL A 342 -16.02 8.02 -4.28
CA VAL A 342 -17.30 7.92 -5.00
C VAL A 342 -18.11 9.20 -4.85
N PRO A 343 -18.25 10.01 -5.93
CA PRO A 343 -19.04 11.23 -5.88
C PRO A 343 -20.55 10.92 -5.85
N GLU A 344 -21.33 11.81 -5.24
CA GLU A 344 -22.79 11.72 -5.15
C GLU A 344 -23.49 11.62 -6.50
N HIS A 345 -23.09 12.48 -7.43
CA HIS A 345 -23.59 12.44 -8.79
C HIS A 345 -22.77 11.38 -9.50
N ASN A 346 -23.46 10.33 -9.95
CA ASN A 346 -22.94 9.16 -10.66
C ASN A 346 -22.16 9.52 -11.95
N THR A 347 -21.02 10.19 -11.79
CA THR A 347 -20.12 10.63 -12.85
C THR A 347 -19.01 9.61 -13.08
N MET A 348 -18.84 8.67 -12.16
CA MET A 348 -17.90 7.57 -12.33
C MET A 348 -18.43 6.52 -13.31
N GLY A 349 -17.55 6.08 -14.19
CA GLY A 349 -17.80 4.95 -15.07
C GLY A 349 -17.31 3.66 -14.43
N TRP A 350 -17.77 2.52 -14.95
CA TRP A 350 -17.28 1.20 -14.55
C TRP A 350 -15.77 1.04 -14.69
N LYS A 351 -15.14 1.78 -15.63
CA LYS A 351 -13.69 1.75 -15.86
C LYS A 351 -12.90 2.23 -14.65
N ASP A 352 -13.47 3.11 -13.83
CA ASP A 352 -12.84 3.63 -12.62
C ASP A 352 -12.68 2.51 -11.57
N PHE A 353 -13.46 1.44 -11.66
CA PHE A 353 -13.40 0.24 -10.82
C PHE A 353 -12.56 -0.89 -11.42
N LEU A 354 -11.80 -0.62 -12.50
CA LEU A 354 -10.90 -1.58 -13.11
C LEU A 354 -9.45 -1.10 -13.05
N PHE A 355 -8.55 -2.02 -13.36
CA PHE A 355 -7.13 -1.75 -13.53
C PHE A 355 -6.77 -1.93 -15.00
N ASP A 356 -5.94 -1.03 -15.50
CA ASP A 356 -5.34 -1.17 -16.82
C ASP A 356 -4.20 -2.21 -16.75
N ALA A 357 -4.18 -3.17 -17.66
CA ALA A 357 -3.22 -4.27 -17.64
C ALA A 357 -1.74 -3.80 -17.71
N GLN A 358 -1.47 -2.66 -18.37
CA GLN A 358 -0.11 -2.12 -18.42
C GLN A 358 0.27 -1.47 -17.09
N SER A 359 -0.67 -0.77 -16.46
CA SER A 359 -0.46 -0.09 -15.17
C SER A 359 -0.12 -1.04 -14.00
N ILE A 360 -0.43 -2.32 -14.14
CA ILE A 360 -0.18 -3.36 -13.12
C ILE A 360 0.97 -4.30 -13.48
N ASN A 361 1.66 -4.09 -14.61
CA ASN A 361 2.77 -4.92 -15.05
C ASN A 361 4.02 -4.66 -14.19
N VAL A 362 4.07 -5.30 -13.01
CA VAL A 362 5.13 -5.13 -12.02
C VAL A 362 6.53 -5.29 -12.62
N ASN A 363 6.70 -6.27 -13.53
CA ASN A 363 7.99 -6.52 -14.16
C ASN A 363 8.44 -5.35 -15.05
N GLU A 364 7.53 -4.73 -15.78
CA GLU A 364 7.83 -3.56 -16.61
C GLU A 364 8.07 -2.32 -15.75
N LEU A 365 7.24 -2.09 -14.73
CA LEU A 365 7.40 -0.98 -13.80
C LEU A 365 8.78 -1.02 -13.10
N LEU A 366 9.16 -2.17 -12.56
CA LEU A 366 10.47 -2.34 -11.92
C LEU A 366 11.63 -2.22 -12.91
N ARG A 367 11.48 -2.68 -14.16
CA ARG A 367 12.50 -2.45 -15.20
C ARG A 367 12.64 -0.99 -15.55
N LEU A 368 11.54 -0.26 -15.69
CA LEU A 368 11.56 1.16 -16.02
C LEU A 368 12.19 1.95 -14.89
N GLU A 369 11.83 1.67 -13.63
CA GLU A 369 12.45 2.31 -12.48
C GLU A 369 13.93 1.92 -12.37
N THR A 370 14.28 0.63 -12.41
CA THR A 370 15.69 0.19 -12.40
C THR A 370 16.47 0.78 -13.57
N GLY A 371 15.88 0.88 -14.77
CA GLY A 371 16.51 1.51 -15.92
C GLY A 371 16.74 3.01 -15.73
N LYS A 372 15.79 3.72 -15.09
CA LYS A 372 15.99 5.13 -14.72
C LYS A 372 17.09 5.30 -13.67
N LEU A 373 17.18 4.38 -12.71
CA LEU A 373 18.15 4.46 -11.61
C LEU A 373 19.55 3.98 -12.02
N TRP A 374 19.65 2.98 -12.90
CA TRP A 374 20.88 2.23 -13.20
C TRP A 374 21.26 2.20 -14.69
N GLY A 375 20.40 2.63 -15.60
CA GLY A 375 20.55 2.45 -17.05
C GLY A 375 21.72 3.21 -17.68
N HIS A 376 22.40 4.05 -16.92
CA HIS A 376 23.64 4.69 -17.33
C HIS A 376 24.90 3.97 -16.86
N SER A 377 24.81 2.90 -16.03
CA SER A 377 25.94 2.33 -15.29
C SER A 377 26.42 0.93 -15.75
N HIS A 378 26.20 0.56 -17.00
CA HIS A 378 26.46 -0.80 -17.47
C HIS A 378 27.94 -1.24 -17.42
N GLN A 379 28.92 -0.35 -17.15
CA GLN A 379 30.35 -0.72 -17.15
C GLN A 379 31.06 -0.73 -15.79
N THR A 380 30.49 -0.17 -14.72
CA THR A 380 31.16 -0.17 -13.40
C THR A 380 30.44 -1.10 -12.41
N SER A 381 31.08 -2.23 -12.11
CA SER A 381 30.65 -3.26 -11.15
C SER A 381 30.85 -2.84 -9.68
N THR A 382 30.81 -1.54 -9.37
CA THR A 382 31.04 -1.09 -8.00
C THR A 382 29.77 -1.32 -7.20
N SER A 383 29.77 -2.32 -6.34
CA SER A 383 28.65 -2.58 -5.44
C SER A 383 28.52 -1.42 -4.46
N LEU A 384 27.30 -0.99 -4.14
CA LEU A 384 27.03 0.01 -3.10
C LEU A 384 27.63 -0.37 -1.73
N LEU A 385 27.76 -1.68 -1.47
CA LEU A 385 28.40 -2.22 -0.28
C LEU A 385 29.92 -1.95 -0.25
N ASP A 386 30.52 -1.73 -1.42
CA ASP A 386 31.96 -1.45 -1.57
C ASP A 386 32.30 0.04 -1.36
N LEU A 387 31.30 0.92 -1.25
CA LEU A 387 31.52 2.35 -0.99
C LEU A 387 32.05 2.63 0.41
N GLY A 388 32.11 1.62 1.28
CA GLY A 388 32.72 1.78 2.60
C GLY A 388 32.03 2.86 3.44
N LEU A 389 30.71 3.05 3.30
CA LEU A 389 29.96 4.02 4.11
C LEU A 389 30.08 3.75 5.61
N SER A 390 30.38 2.51 6.01
CA SER A 390 30.74 2.16 7.40
C SER A 390 32.11 2.69 7.87
N LYS A 391 32.93 3.20 6.97
CA LYS A 391 34.26 3.77 7.22
C LYS A 391 34.34 5.27 6.98
N VAL A 392 33.23 5.93 6.62
CA VAL A 392 33.18 7.39 6.58
C VAL A 392 33.21 7.88 8.02
N CYS A 393 34.41 7.99 8.58
CA CYS A 393 34.63 8.79 9.76
C CYS A 393 34.22 10.20 9.40
N LEU A 394 33.15 10.72 10.02
CA LEU A 394 32.85 12.15 10.03
C LEU A 394 34.03 12.84 10.71
N GLY A 395 35.08 13.08 9.94
CA GLY A 395 36.23 13.82 10.38
C GLY A 395 35.72 15.18 10.82
N HIS A 396 35.77 15.45 12.12
CA HIS A 396 35.65 16.79 12.63
C HIS A 396 36.71 17.64 11.93
N THR A 397 36.32 18.36 10.90
CA THR A 397 37.09 19.46 10.35
C THR A 397 37.01 20.61 11.34
N SER A 398 37.69 20.45 12.48
CA SER A 398 38.10 21.57 13.33
C SER A 398 39.30 22.24 12.65
N GLY A 399 39.04 22.85 11.50
CA GLY A 399 39.97 23.70 10.78
C GLY A 399 39.34 25.07 10.66
N ALA A 400 39.48 25.89 11.69
CA ALA A 400 39.17 27.30 11.62
C ALA A 400 40.07 27.93 10.55
N GLN A 401 39.48 28.21 9.38
CA GLN A 401 40.11 29.03 8.35
C GLN A 401 39.35 30.35 8.29
N GLU A 402 40.06 31.43 8.56
CA GLU A 402 39.55 32.81 8.60
C GLU A 402 38.89 33.22 7.27
N PRO A 403 37.88 34.11 7.33
CA PRO A 403 37.16 34.56 6.14
C PRO A 403 38.01 35.57 5.36
N ASN A 404 38.41 35.21 4.14
CA ASN A 404 38.84 36.20 3.15
C ASN A 404 37.61 36.83 2.49
N GLU A 405 37.54 38.15 2.60
CA GLU A 405 36.54 39.02 1.99
C GLU A 405 36.58 39.01 0.45
N ALA A 406 35.41 39.30 -0.11
CA ALA A 406 35.11 39.71 -1.50
C ALA A 406 35.01 38.58 -2.55
N THR A 407 33.82 38.36 -3.12
CA THR A 407 33.20 39.19 -4.16
C THR A 407 31.73 38.79 -4.33
N SER A 408 30.80 39.74 -4.26
CA SER A 408 29.37 39.50 -4.43
C SER A 408 29.02 39.27 -5.90
N SER A 409 28.53 38.07 -6.21
CA SER A 409 27.70 37.83 -7.39
C SER A 409 26.40 37.18 -6.89
N GLY A 410 25.27 37.80 -7.24
CA GLY A 410 23.96 37.45 -6.70
C GLY A 410 23.54 36.02 -7.05
N PRO A 411 22.74 35.36 -6.20
CA PRO A 411 22.28 34.00 -6.46
C PRO A 411 21.27 34.01 -7.62
N SER A 412 21.62 33.37 -8.74
CA SER A 412 20.67 33.09 -9.81
C SER A 412 19.63 32.09 -9.30
N SER A 413 18.35 32.46 -9.35
CA SER A 413 17.20 31.69 -8.88
C SER A 413 16.89 30.41 -9.68
N ASP A 414 17.71 30.06 -10.68
CA ASP A 414 17.40 28.98 -11.63
C ASP A 414 17.79 27.56 -11.18
N LYS A 415 18.32 27.40 -9.95
CA LYS A 415 18.78 26.09 -9.45
C LYS A 415 17.72 25.22 -8.77
N ALA A 416 16.53 25.75 -8.46
CA ALA A 416 15.56 25.04 -7.62
C ALA A 416 14.81 23.88 -8.32
N ASN A 417 14.87 23.75 -9.65
CA ASN A 417 14.13 22.72 -10.40
C ASN A 417 15.03 21.70 -11.12
N SER A 418 16.32 21.62 -10.78
CA SER A 418 17.16 20.53 -11.28
C SER A 418 16.79 19.24 -10.55
N ALA A 419 15.82 18.50 -11.09
CA ALA A 419 15.57 17.11 -10.68
C ALA A 419 16.92 16.39 -10.54
N HIS A 420 17.24 15.89 -9.35
CA HIS A 420 18.51 15.24 -9.07
C HIS A 420 18.68 14.09 -10.08
N LYS A 421 19.65 14.25 -10.98
CA LYS A 421 19.94 13.20 -11.95
C LYS A 421 20.59 12.04 -11.22
N PRO A 422 20.30 10.79 -11.62
CA PRO A 422 21.05 9.65 -11.11
C PRO A 422 22.55 9.90 -11.29
N PRO A 423 23.39 9.54 -10.31
CA PRO A 423 24.84 9.69 -10.42
C PRO A 423 25.34 8.99 -11.69
N THR A 424 26.27 9.66 -12.39
CA THR A 424 26.91 9.11 -13.59
C THR A 424 27.92 8.01 -13.22
N GLU A 425 28.39 7.19 -14.17
CA GLU A 425 29.42 6.16 -13.88
C GLU A 425 30.71 6.72 -13.27
N SER A 426 31.00 8.00 -13.50
CA SER A 426 32.14 8.73 -12.93
C SER A 426 31.84 9.41 -11.60
N ALA A 427 30.64 9.23 -11.05
CA ALA A 427 30.24 9.87 -9.81
C ALA A 427 31.18 9.48 -8.67
N GLY A 428 31.68 10.50 -7.97
CA GLY A 428 32.46 10.29 -6.76
C GLY A 428 31.61 9.63 -5.66
N PRO A 429 32.25 9.07 -4.62
CA PRO A 429 31.56 8.53 -3.44
C PRO A 429 30.55 9.51 -2.82
N ASP A 430 30.85 10.82 -2.86
CA ASP A 430 30.00 11.88 -2.29
C ASP A 430 28.69 12.05 -3.08
N GLU A 431 28.75 12.07 -4.41
CA GLU A 431 27.54 12.16 -5.26
C GLU A 431 26.63 10.94 -5.07
N LEU A 432 27.23 9.77 -4.87
CA LEU A 432 26.49 8.54 -4.61
C LEU A 432 25.90 8.53 -3.19
N ALA A 433 26.63 9.02 -2.19
CA ALA A 433 26.11 9.19 -0.83
C ALA A 433 24.95 10.19 -0.80
N GLU A 434 25.07 11.34 -1.46
CA GLU A 434 24.00 12.33 -1.59
C GLU A 434 22.76 11.71 -2.25
N TYR A 435 22.95 10.97 -3.34
CA TYR A 435 21.87 10.26 -4.01
C TYR A 435 21.17 9.22 -3.11
N LEU A 436 21.92 8.46 -2.31
CA LEU A 436 21.35 7.52 -1.36
C LEU A 436 20.59 8.21 -0.24
N VAL A 437 21.13 9.29 0.31
CA VAL A 437 20.44 10.10 1.32
C VAL A 437 19.15 10.63 0.73
N TRP A 438 19.19 11.13 -0.50
CA TRP A 438 18.01 11.59 -1.22
C TRP A 438 16.97 10.47 -1.40
N ARG A 439 17.36 9.25 -1.81
CA ARG A 439 16.42 8.12 -1.93
C ARG A 439 15.84 7.66 -0.60
N HIS A 440 16.65 7.61 0.46
CA HIS A 440 16.13 7.29 1.80
C HIS A 440 15.17 8.37 2.28
N LEU A 441 15.48 9.65 2.03
CA LEU A 441 14.60 10.76 2.35
C LEU A 441 13.31 10.69 1.51
N GLU A 442 13.39 10.42 0.21
CA GLU A 442 12.24 10.21 -0.66
C GLU A 442 11.37 9.06 -0.15
N PHE A 443 11.98 7.94 0.26
CA PHE A 443 11.26 6.83 0.86
C PHE A 443 10.57 7.22 2.17
N ILE A 444 11.30 7.85 3.11
CA ILE A 444 10.76 8.33 4.38
C ILE A 444 9.59 9.28 4.13
N LEU A 445 9.77 10.26 3.25
CA LEU A 445 8.74 11.23 2.91
C LEU A 445 7.59 10.59 2.13
N SER A 446 7.81 9.58 1.29
CA SER A 446 6.72 8.89 0.59
C SER A 446 5.79 8.15 1.55
N VAL A 447 6.33 7.66 2.67
CA VAL A 447 5.55 6.99 3.71
C VAL A 447 4.98 8.00 4.70
N CYS A 448 5.73 9.07 4.98
CA CYS A 448 5.44 9.93 6.11
C CYS A 448 4.97 11.33 5.76
N ALA A 449 5.01 11.76 4.51
CA ALA A 449 4.59 13.10 4.12
C ALA A 449 3.21 13.04 3.47
N ILE A 450 2.21 13.58 4.15
CA ILE A 450 0.85 13.73 3.61
C ILE A 450 0.62 15.21 3.32
N PRO A 451 0.23 15.60 2.09
CA PRO A 451 -0.21 16.95 1.82
C PRO A 451 -1.47 17.25 2.64
N ILE A 452 -1.41 18.26 3.50
CA ILE A 452 -2.57 18.71 4.27
C ILE A 452 -3.08 20.04 3.70
N LYS A 453 -4.40 20.22 3.75
CA LYS A 453 -4.98 21.55 3.54
C LYS A 453 -4.53 22.46 4.68
N PRO A 454 -4.24 23.74 4.43
CA PRO A 454 -4.02 24.70 5.51
C PRO A 454 -5.17 24.58 6.51
N PRO A 455 -4.88 24.34 7.81
CA PRO A 455 -5.93 24.42 8.80
C PRO A 455 -6.57 25.80 8.66
N ARG A 456 -7.91 25.85 8.64
CA ARG A 456 -8.63 27.12 8.76
C ARG A 456 -8.36 27.64 10.17
N LEU A 457 -7.20 28.27 10.35
CA LEU A 457 -6.93 29.06 11.53
C LEU A 457 -8.03 30.12 11.56
N TRP A 458 -8.72 30.20 12.70
CA TRP A 458 -9.70 31.23 12.97
C TRP A 458 -8.97 32.57 13.12
N THR A 459 -8.42 33.09 12.03
CA THR A 459 -7.92 34.45 11.94
C THR A 459 -8.88 35.21 11.07
N GLU A 460 -9.53 36.18 11.70
CA GLU A 460 -10.43 37.13 11.07
C GLU A 460 -9.74 37.75 9.85
N ALA A 461 -10.38 37.58 8.69
CA ALA A 461 -10.27 38.40 7.48
C ALA A 461 -8.88 38.98 7.15
N GLU A 462 -8.10 38.28 6.33
CA GLU A 462 -7.23 38.98 5.39
C GLU A 462 -6.95 38.12 4.14
N ASP A 463 -7.54 38.56 3.02
CA ASP A 463 -7.34 38.04 1.66
C ASP A 463 -5.86 38.14 1.27
N THR A 464 -5.12 37.06 1.39
CA THR A 464 -3.85 36.89 0.69
C THR A 464 -3.93 35.68 -0.22
N SER A 465 -4.44 35.90 -1.42
CA SER A 465 -4.48 34.97 -2.55
C SER A 465 -3.08 34.71 -3.16
N ALA A 466 -2.04 34.65 -2.34
CA ALA A 466 -0.75 34.14 -2.79
C ALA A 466 -0.88 32.61 -2.87
N ALA A 467 -0.38 32.01 -3.95
CA ALA A 467 -0.35 30.56 -4.14
C ALA A 467 0.29 29.89 -2.92
N GLY A 468 -0.54 29.48 -1.96
CA GLY A 468 -0.12 29.13 -0.62
C GLY A 468 0.71 27.88 -0.65
N ASP A 469 1.84 27.93 0.05
CA ASP A 469 2.70 26.78 0.27
C ASP A 469 1.84 25.57 0.67
N ARG A 470 1.99 24.47 -0.08
CA ARG A 470 1.31 23.21 0.27
C ARG A 470 1.87 22.76 1.61
N LEU A 471 1.03 22.82 2.65
CA LEU A 471 1.40 22.28 3.95
C LEU A 471 1.53 20.76 3.82
N VAL A 472 2.54 20.21 4.48
CA VAL A 472 2.82 18.79 4.52
C VAL A 472 2.83 18.37 5.97
N ALA A 473 1.98 17.41 6.35
CA ALA A 473 2.07 16.73 7.63
C ALA A 473 3.10 15.61 7.52
N LEU A 474 4.00 15.54 8.50
CA LEU A 474 4.87 14.39 8.68
C LEU A 474 4.18 13.39 9.62
N THR A 475 3.54 12.37 9.08
CA THR A 475 2.93 11.26 9.81
C THR A 475 3.84 10.05 9.72
N CYS A 476 4.53 9.69 10.79
CA CYS A 476 4.92 8.29 10.94
C CYS A 476 3.59 7.53 11.16
N GLY A 477 3.01 6.93 10.11
CA GLY A 477 1.73 6.20 10.20
C GLY A 477 1.73 5.16 11.33
N ASP A 478 0.57 4.56 11.64
CA ASP A 478 0.39 3.67 12.80
C ASP A 478 1.44 2.55 12.95
N MET A 479 2.11 2.16 11.87
CA MET A 479 3.22 1.20 11.86
C MET A 479 4.53 1.74 11.27
N SER A 480 4.73 3.05 11.21
CA SER A 480 6.03 3.62 10.85
C SER A 480 7.00 3.40 12.00
N GLY A 481 7.49 2.17 12.10
CA GLY A 481 8.73 1.83 12.75
C GLY A 481 9.88 2.47 11.98
N HIS A 482 9.99 3.81 12.03
CA HIS A 482 11.30 4.44 12.01
C HIS A 482 12.05 3.87 13.21
N ARG A 483 12.61 2.67 13.04
CA ARG A 483 13.65 2.22 13.93
C ARG A 483 14.78 3.20 13.69
N VAL A 484 14.94 4.12 14.63
CA VAL A 484 16.23 4.76 14.87
C VAL A 484 17.19 3.59 15.02
N CYS A 485 17.95 3.31 13.96
CA CYS A 485 18.96 2.27 14.00
C CYS A 485 19.96 2.76 15.05
N THR A 486 19.98 2.16 16.23
CA THR A 486 20.83 2.64 17.33
C THR A 486 22.32 2.57 17.02
N SER A 487 22.70 1.90 15.92
CA SER A 487 24.04 1.96 15.36
C SER A 487 24.41 3.32 14.76
N ALA A 488 23.44 4.22 14.56
CA ALA A 488 23.64 5.59 14.08
C ALA A 488 23.29 6.66 15.14
N SER A 489 23.00 6.27 16.39
CA SER A 489 22.75 7.18 17.53
C SER A 489 23.83 7.11 18.58
#